data_AF-A0A844XTA6-F1
#
_entry.id   AF-A0A844XTA6-F1
#
_cell.length_a   1.000
_cell.length_b   1.000
_cell.length_c   1.000
_cell.angle_alpha   90.00
_cell.angle_beta   90.00
_cell.angle_gamma   90.00
#
_symmetry.space_group_name_H-M   'P 1'
#
loop_
_entity.id
_entity.type
_entity.pdbx_description
1 polymer ?
#
loop_
_entity_poly.entity_id
_entity_poly.type
_entity_poly.pdbx_seq_one_letter_code
_entity_poly.pdbx_strand_id
1 'polypeptide(L)'
;MKFRIAAIATASLALAACGSADDASTEAEADTVEIAADEAMEPVTDEPVADPNANVVADDAQAEAAAEVEAASVETAGDNAAATAEAAMDAMAEESAE
;
A
#
# COMPACT_ATOMS: atom_id res chain seq x y z
N MET A 1 21.07 26.89 3.29
CA MET A 1 19.75 27.28 3.84
C MET A 1 18.76 27.84 2.81
N LYS A 2 19.21 28.52 1.73
CA LYS A 2 18.35 29.10 0.69
C LYS A 2 17.53 28.07 -0.12
N PHE A 3 18.10 26.89 -0.37
CA PHE A 3 17.42 25.79 -1.10
C PHE A 3 16.23 25.17 -0.34
N ARG A 4 16.27 25.16 0.99
CA ARG A 4 15.18 24.58 1.81
C ARG A 4 13.93 25.47 1.81
N ILE A 5 14.11 26.78 1.71
CA ILE A 5 13.00 27.74 1.66
C ILE A 5 12.25 27.64 0.32
N ALA A 6 13.00 27.42 -0.78
CA ALA A 6 12.40 27.24 -2.11
C ALA A 6 11.54 25.95 -2.19
N ALA A 7 12.00 24.85 -1.60
CA ALA A 7 11.26 23.57 -1.61
C ALA A 7 9.95 23.62 -0.82
N ILE A 8 9.91 24.38 0.28
CA ILE A 8 8.70 24.53 1.11
C ILE A 8 7.65 25.36 0.37
N ALA A 9 8.06 26.43 -0.33
CA ALA A 9 7.14 27.26 -1.10
C ALA A 9 6.44 26.49 -2.23
N THR A 10 7.17 25.62 -2.94
CA THR A 10 6.59 24.78 -4.01
C THR A 10 5.64 23.70 -3.46
N ALA A 11 5.93 23.17 -2.27
CA ALA A 11 5.05 22.20 -1.61
C ALA A 11 3.70 22.82 -1.21
N SER A 12 3.69 24.08 -0.75
CA SER A 12 2.46 24.81 -0.45
C SER A 12 1.55 25.01 -1.67
N LEU A 13 2.14 25.29 -2.84
CA LEU A 13 1.38 25.47 -4.09
C LEU A 13 0.83 24.13 -4.64
N ALA A 14 1.57 23.03 -4.48
CA ALA A 14 1.10 21.70 -4.86
C ALA A 14 -0.06 21.20 -3.97
N LEU A 15 -0.04 21.53 -2.67
CA LEU A 15 -1.12 21.19 -1.74
C LEU A 15 -2.40 21.98 -2.03
N ALA A 16 -2.29 23.25 -2.44
CA ALA A 16 -3.44 24.07 -2.85
C ALA A 16 -4.08 23.56 -4.16
N ALA A 17 -3.30 22.97 -5.07
CA ALA A 17 -3.81 22.34 -6.28
C ALA A 17 -4.49 20.99 -6.02
N CYS A 18 -4.11 20.27 -4.95
CA CYS A 18 -4.79 19.04 -4.49
C CYS A 18 -5.96 19.34 -3.52
N GLY A 19 -6.10 20.60 -3.07
CA GLY A 19 -7.14 21.07 -2.17
C GLY A 19 -8.35 21.73 -2.86
N SER A 20 -8.38 21.77 -4.19
CA SER A 20 -9.60 22.07 -4.97
C SER A 20 -10.50 20.84 -5.04
N ALA A 21 -10.71 20.18 -3.90
CA ALA A 21 -11.78 19.22 -3.75
C ALA A 21 -13.07 20.04 -3.78
N ASP A 22 -13.86 19.85 -4.83
CA ASP A 22 -15.28 20.17 -4.80
C ASP A 22 -15.86 19.53 -3.53
N ASP A 23 -16.78 20.21 -2.83
CA ASP A 23 -17.37 19.68 -1.60
C ASP A 23 -18.22 18.44 -1.95
N ALA A 24 -17.55 17.28 -1.98
CA ALA A 24 -18.14 16.01 -2.36
C ALA A 24 -19.25 15.55 -1.39
N SER A 25 -19.42 16.26 -0.27
CA SER A 25 -20.54 16.05 0.65
C SER A 25 -21.88 16.45 0.03
N THR A 26 -21.89 17.27 -1.02
CA THR A 26 -23.12 17.75 -1.70
C THR A 26 -23.51 16.91 -2.91
N GLU A 27 -22.56 16.22 -3.55
CA GLU A 27 -22.81 15.46 -4.79
C GLU A 27 -23.31 14.03 -4.52
N ALA A 28 -23.14 13.54 -3.29
CA ALA A 28 -23.60 12.23 -2.85
C ALA A 28 -24.79 12.36 -1.89
N GLU A 29 -25.95 12.79 -2.42
CA GLU A 29 -27.21 12.43 -1.77
C GLU A 29 -27.30 10.89 -1.87
N ALA A 30 -27.03 10.20 -0.75
CA ALA A 30 -27.18 8.76 -0.69
C ALA A 30 -28.65 8.46 -0.98
N ASP A 31 -28.93 7.84 -2.12
CA ASP A 31 -30.26 7.34 -2.45
C ASP A 31 -30.78 6.57 -1.24
N THR A 32 -31.81 7.10 -0.58
CA THR A 32 -32.46 6.38 0.50
C THR A 32 -33.06 5.15 -0.13
N VAL A 33 -32.49 3.99 0.18
CA VAL A 33 -33.06 2.72 -0.24
C VAL A 33 -34.43 2.66 0.43
N GLU A 34 -35.51 2.89 -0.32
CA GLU A 34 -36.91 2.87 0.11
C GLU A 34 -37.39 1.43 0.45
N ILE A 35 -36.47 0.59 0.91
CA ILE A 35 -36.74 -0.76 1.38
C ILE A 35 -37.02 -0.63 2.87
N ALA A 36 -38.17 -1.13 3.31
CA ALA A 36 -38.50 -1.17 4.72
C ALA A 36 -37.41 -1.92 5.49
N ALA A 37 -37.05 -1.47 6.69
CA ALA A 37 -36.00 -2.12 7.48
C ALA A 37 -36.26 -3.63 7.68
N ASP A 38 -37.54 -4.02 7.80
CA ASP A 38 -37.95 -5.42 7.89
C ASP A 38 -37.68 -6.22 6.61
N GLU A 39 -37.88 -5.60 5.44
CA GLU A 39 -37.60 -6.21 4.13
C GLU A 39 -36.10 -6.38 3.90
N ALA A 40 -35.27 -5.44 4.36
CA ALA A 40 -33.81 -5.57 4.32
C ALA A 40 -33.26 -6.65 5.26
N MET A 41 -34.00 -7.01 6.31
CA MET A 41 -33.63 -8.03 7.30
C MET A 41 -34.25 -9.40 7.02
N GLU A 42 -34.99 -9.57 5.93
CA GLU A 42 -35.53 -10.87 5.55
C GLU A 42 -34.41 -11.91 5.38
N PRO A 43 -34.60 -13.14 5.87
CA PRO A 43 -33.59 -14.17 5.77
C PRO A 43 -33.40 -14.59 4.31
N VAL A 44 -32.14 -14.75 3.88
CA VAL A 44 -31.83 -15.39 2.61
C VAL A 44 -32.19 -16.86 2.71
N THR A 45 -33.15 -17.31 1.91
CA THR A 45 -33.63 -18.70 1.90
C THR A 45 -32.99 -19.56 0.82
N ASP A 46 -32.25 -18.94 -0.10
CA ASP A 46 -31.52 -19.63 -1.16
C ASP A 46 -30.42 -20.53 -0.56
N GLU A 47 -30.36 -21.77 -1.05
CA GLU A 47 -29.25 -22.66 -0.70
C GLU A 47 -27.94 -22.12 -1.29
N PRO A 48 -26.84 -22.15 -0.52
CA PRO A 48 -25.54 -21.72 -1.04
C PRO A 48 -25.13 -22.60 -2.21
N VAL A 49 -24.76 -21.95 -3.33
CA VAL A 49 -24.23 -22.66 -4.49
C VAL A 49 -22.88 -23.26 -4.12
N ALA A 50 -22.73 -24.57 -4.37
CA ALA A 50 -21.48 -25.26 -4.12
C ALA A 50 -20.37 -24.72 -5.03
N ASP A 51 -19.28 -24.22 -4.43
CA ASP A 51 -18.07 -23.88 -5.16
C ASP A 51 -17.25 -25.16 -5.40
N PRO A 52 -17.06 -25.61 -6.66
CA PRO A 52 -16.27 -26.80 -6.97
C PRO A 52 -14.80 -26.66 -6.57
N ASN A 53 -14.32 -25.43 -6.33
CA ASN A 53 -12.94 -25.15 -5.93
C ASN A 53 -12.75 -24.94 -4.43
N ALA A 54 -13.80 -25.02 -3.61
CA ALA A 54 -13.71 -24.76 -2.16
C ALA A 54 -12.69 -25.65 -1.43
N ASN A 55 -12.43 -26.85 -1.95
CA ASN A 55 -11.47 -27.81 -1.40
C ASN A 55 -10.26 -28.03 -2.31
N VAL A 56 -10.05 -27.19 -3.33
CA VAL A 56 -8.85 -27.25 -4.14
C VAL A 56 -7.70 -26.80 -3.27
N VAL A 57 -6.84 -27.75 -2.91
CA VAL A 57 -5.57 -27.46 -2.25
C VAL A 57 -4.71 -26.71 -3.26
N ALA A 58 -4.20 -25.55 -2.86
CA ALA A 58 -3.23 -24.82 -3.67
C ALA A 58 -2.05 -25.74 -4.01
N ASP A 59 -1.48 -25.60 -5.20
CA ASP A 59 -0.32 -26.38 -5.61
C ASP A 59 0.86 -26.07 -4.67
N ASP A 60 1.20 -27.02 -3.80
CA ASP A 60 2.26 -26.84 -2.79
C ASP A 60 3.59 -26.44 -3.43
N ALA A 61 3.88 -26.91 -4.65
CA ALA A 61 5.09 -26.53 -5.36
C ALA A 61 5.11 -25.04 -5.74
N GLN A 62 3.95 -24.43 -5.99
CA GLN A 62 3.83 -23.00 -6.25
C GLN A 62 4.01 -22.16 -4.97
N ALA A 63 3.58 -22.69 -3.82
CA ALA A 63 3.82 -22.06 -2.52
C ALA A 63 5.30 -22.15 -2.09
N GLU A 64 5.94 -23.30 -2.32
CA GLU A 64 7.37 -23.51 -2.07
C GLU A 64 8.24 -22.61 -2.96
N ALA A 65 7.92 -22.52 -4.25
CA ALA A 65 8.63 -21.63 -5.17
C ALA A 65 8.49 -20.15 -4.77
N ALA A 66 7.32 -19.72 -4.29
CA ALA A 66 7.13 -18.35 -3.80
C ALA A 66 7.97 -18.07 -2.54
N ALA A 67 8.04 -19.03 -1.61
CA ALA A 67 8.85 -18.91 -0.40
C ALA A 67 10.36 -18.83 -0.71
N GLU A 68 10.84 -19.58 -1.69
CA GLU A 68 12.24 -19.54 -2.12
C GLU A 68 12.62 -18.20 -2.77
N VAL A 69 11.72 -17.64 -3.60
CA VAL A 69 11.90 -16.29 -4.17
C VAL A 69 11.92 -15.22 -3.09
N GLU A 70 11.06 -15.33 -2.08
CA GLU A 70 11.02 -14.39 -0.96
C GLU A 70 12.31 -14.47 -0.14
N ALA A 71 12.80 -15.66 0.18
CA ALA A 71 14.06 -15.86 0.89
C ALA A 71 15.25 -15.21 0.15
N ALA A 72 15.36 -15.43 -1.16
CA ALA A 72 16.41 -14.83 -1.99
C ALA A 72 16.33 -13.28 -2.01
N SER A 73 15.11 -12.74 -1.99
CA SER A 73 14.89 -11.28 -1.96
C SER A 73 15.35 -10.65 -0.64
N VAL A 74 15.14 -11.35 0.48
CA VAL A 74 15.55 -10.91 1.82
C VAL A 74 17.08 -10.92 1.95
N GLU A 75 17.73 -11.98 1.46
CA GLU A 75 19.20 -12.07 1.45
C GLU A 75 19.81 -10.92 0.63
N THR A 76 19.29 -10.71 -0.58
CA THR A 76 19.73 -9.60 -1.45
C THR A 76 19.52 -8.23 -0.79
N ALA A 77 18.40 -8.02 -0.10
CA ALA A 77 18.16 -6.78 0.61
C ALA A 77 19.15 -6.57 1.77
N GLY A 78 19.49 -7.65 2.49
CA GLY A 78 20.50 -7.64 3.55
C GLY A 78 21.88 -7.27 3.04
N ASP A 79 22.33 -7.88 1.95
CA ASP A 79 23.62 -7.60 1.33
C ASP A 79 23.74 -6.14 0.85
N ASN A 80 22.68 -5.63 0.21
CA ASN A 80 22.63 -4.24 -0.22
C ASN A 80 22.68 -3.25 0.97
N ALA A 81 22.00 -3.58 2.07
CA ALA A 81 22.04 -2.76 3.29
C ALA A 81 23.43 -2.76 3.91
N ALA A 82 24.10 -3.90 3.98
CA ALA A 82 25.47 -4.02 4.48
C ALA A 82 26.46 -3.21 3.63
N ALA A 83 26.41 -3.36 2.30
CA ALA A 83 27.25 -2.61 1.37
C ALA A 83 27.02 -1.08 1.47
N THR A 84 25.77 -0.66 1.66
CA THR A 84 25.44 0.76 1.86
C THR A 84 26.01 1.29 3.17
N ALA A 85 25.94 0.50 4.25
CA ALA A 85 26.51 0.88 5.54
C ALA A 85 28.03 1.01 5.47
N GLU A 86 28.71 0.09 4.79
CA GLU A 86 30.16 0.13 4.56
C GLU A 86 30.57 1.39 3.78
N ALA A 87 29.91 1.66 2.65
CA ALA A 87 30.18 2.86 1.85
C ALA A 87 29.93 4.17 2.63
N ALA A 88 28.92 4.20 3.52
CA ALA A 88 28.68 5.35 4.38
C ALA A 88 29.79 5.54 5.44
N MET A 89 30.33 4.46 6.00
CA MET A 89 31.45 4.54 6.94
C MET A 89 32.72 5.03 6.25
N ASP A 90 33.02 4.55 5.05
CA ASP A 90 34.17 5.01 4.26
C ASP A 90 34.06 6.51 3.93
N ALA A 91 32.88 6.96 3.48
CA ALA A 91 32.65 8.39 3.20
C ALA A 91 32.83 9.28 4.44
N MET A 92 32.39 8.81 5.62
CA MET A 92 32.61 9.54 6.88
C MET A 92 34.09 9.57 7.30
N ALA A 93 34.84 8.50 7.02
CA ALA A 93 36.27 8.42 7.30
C ALA A 93 37.08 9.36 6.40
N GLU A 94 36.72 9.47 5.12
CA GLU A 94 37.32 10.41 4.17
C GLU A 94 37.03 11.87 4.56
N GLU A 95 35.82 12.21 4.98
CA GLU A 95 35.47 13.58 5.44
C GLU A 95 36.12 13.96 6.78
N SER A 96 36.53 12.99 7.60
CA SER A 96 37.22 13.25 8.87
C SER A 96 38.74 13.43 8.74
N ALA A 97 39.30 13.13 7.56
CA ALA A 97 40.74 13.17 7.31
C ALA A 97 41.23 14.47 6.63
N GLU A 98 40.31 15.39 6.30
CA GLU A 98 40.58 16.71 5.68
C GLU A 98 40.26 17.87 6.63
#